data_AF-A0A7L4MYM8-F1
#
_entry.id   AF-A0A7L4MYM8-F1
#
_cell.length_a   1.000
_cell.length_b   1.000
_cell.length_c   1.000
_cell.angle_alpha   90.00
_cell.angle_beta   90.00
_cell.angle_gamma   90.00
#
_symmetry.space_group_name_H-M   'P 1'
#
loop_
_entity.id
_entity.type
_entity.pdbx_description
1 polymer ?
#
loop_
_entity_poly.entity_id
_entity_poly.type
_entity_poly.pdbx_seq_one_letter_code
_entity_poly.pdbx_strand_id
1 'polypeptide(L)' 'NMFEPLKETVDLLSTYGHEMPEEIHLQLHDLPEHWNSTKKLCLLVKQNVAPLQANEANTILKKCQ' A
#
# COMPACT_ATOMS: atom_id res chain seq x y z
N ASN A 1 10.82 4.57 -4.45
CA ASN A 1 10.16 3.82 -3.36
C ASN A 1 9.21 4.74 -2.61
N MET A 2 8.04 4.28 -2.18
CA MET A 2 7.05 5.14 -1.48
C MET A 2 7.60 5.73 -0.17
N PHE A 3 8.51 5.02 0.50
CA PHE A 3 9.09 5.39 1.79
C PHE A 3 10.47 6.05 1.69
N GLU A 4 10.99 6.28 0.48
CA GLU A 4 12.29 6.96 0.27
C GLU A 4 12.36 8.33 0.96
N PRO A 5 11.33 9.21 0.85
CA PRO A 5 11.38 10.53 1.47
C PRO A 5 11.47 10.49 3.01
N LEU A 6 10.92 9.44 3.63
CA LEU A 6 11.00 9.27 5.08
C LEU A 6 12.41 8.86 5.50
N LYS A 7 13.06 7.98 4.72
CA LYS A 7 14.46 7.62 4.93
C LYS A 7 15.37 8.83 4.79
N GLU A 8 15.19 9.62 3.73
CA GLU A 8 15.94 10.87 3.51
C GLU A 8 15.75 11.87 4.66
N THR A 9 14.54 11.96 5.23
CA THR A 9 14.26 12.82 6.38
C THR A 9 14.98 12.33 7.65
N VAL A 10 14.99 11.02 7.91
CA VAL A 10 15.71 10.44 9.05
C VAL A 10 17.22 10.62 8.92
N ASP A 11 17.77 10.40 7.73
CA ASP A 11 19.18 10.64 7.44
C ASP A 11 19.54 12.12 7.64
N LEU A 12 18.69 13.03 7.16
CA LEU A 12 18.85 14.48 7.35
C LEU A 12 18.85 14.85 8.84
N LEU A 13 17.87 14.39 9.62
CA LEU A 13 17.79 14.66 11.06
C LEU A 13 19.03 14.15 11.81
N SER A 14 19.56 13.00 11.39
CA SER A 14 20.80 12.44 11.93
C SER A 14 21.99 13.37 11.68
N THR A 15 22.06 14.03 10.51
CA THR A 15 23.11 15.05 10.23
C THR A 15 23.03 16.27 11.15
N TYR A 16 21.85 16.57 11.70
CA TYR A 16 21.64 17.65 12.67
C TYR A 16 21.82 17.19 14.13
N GLY A 17 22.26 15.94 14.37
CA GLY A 17 22.49 15.39 15.70
C GLY A 17 21.22 14.87 16.39
N HIS A 18 20.13 14.69 15.65
CA HIS A 18 18.90 14.12 16.18
C HIS A 18 18.79 12.64 15.81
N GLU A 19 19.26 11.77 16.71
CA GLU A 19 19.18 10.33 16.55
C GLU A 19 17.74 9.84 16.77
N MET A 20 17.22 9.06 15.82
CA MET A 20 15.89 8.47 15.91
C MET A 20 15.93 7.21 16.79
N PRO A 21 14.84 6.89 17.50
CA PRO A 21 14.72 5.62 18.20
C PRO A 21 14.88 4.42 17.25
N GLU A 22 15.45 3.32 17.74
CA GLU A 22 15.62 2.07 17.00
C GLU A 22 14.31 1.57 16.38
N GLU A 23 13.19 1.76 17.09
CA GLU A 23 11.85 1.42 16.62
C GLU A 23 11.51 2.06 15.26
N ILE A 24 11.91 3.32 15.04
CA ILE A 24 11.66 4.02 13.77
C ILE A 24 12.47 3.40 12.64
N HIS A 25 13.70 2.97 12.92
CA HIS A 25 14.53 2.27 11.94
C HIS A 25 13.96 0.89 11.58
N LEU A 26 13.48 0.14 12.56
CA LEU A 26 12.75 -1.12 12.36
C LEU A 26 11.50 -0.91 11.49
N GLN A 27 10.67 0.08 11.84
CA GLN A 27 9.46 0.38 11.06
C GLN A 27 9.80 0.76 9.61
N LEU A 28 10.83 1.59 9.38
CA LEU A 28 11.26 1.98 8.03
C LEU A 28 11.78 0.79 7.21
N HIS A 29 12.40 -0.19 7.88
CA HIS A 29 12.85 -1.43 7.24
C HIS A 29 11.67 -2.33 6.83
N ASP A 30 10.65 -2.47 7.69
CA ASP A 30 9.55 -3.42 7.50
C ASP A 30 8.38 -2.87 6.65
N LEU A 31 8.18 -1.56 6.66
CA LEU A 31 7.11 -0.86 5.92
C LEU A 31 7.03 -1.23 4.42
N PRO A 32 8.15 -1.29 3.66
CA PRO A 32 8.13 -1.70 2.27
C PRO A 32 7.54 -3.11 2.06
N GLU A 33 7.84 -4.06 2.94
CA GLU A 33 7.32 -5.42 2.86
C GLU A 33 5.80 -5.43 3.13
N HIS A 34 5.36 -4.82 4.22
CA HIS A 34 3.94 -4.72 4.56
C HIS A 34 3.12 -4.03 3.46
N TRP A 35 3.66 -2.97 2.86
CA TRP A 35 3.03 -2.28 1.74
C TRP A 35 2.91 -3.18 0.50
N ASN A 36 3.95 -3.93 0.19
CA ASN A 36 3.93 -4.87 -0.93
C ASN A 36 2.90 -5.99 -0.72
N SER A 37 2.82 -6.55 0.49
CA SER A 37 1.80 -7.54 0.86
C SER A 37 0.38 -6.99 0.76
N THR A 38 0.16 -5.76 1.23
CA THR A 38 -1.12 -5.06 1.12
C THR A 38 -1.53 -4.84 -0.34
N LYS A 39 -0.59 -4.38 -1.19
CA LYS A 39 -0.85 -4.22 -2.63
C LYS A 39 -1.21 -5.55 -3.30
N LYS A 40 -0.51 -6.64 -2.97
CA LYS A 40 -0.81 -7.98 -3.49
C LYS A 40 -2.23 -8.41 -3.11
N LEU A 41 -2.62 -8.22 -1.84
CA LEU A 41 -3.97 -8.53 -1.39
C LEU A 41 -5.02 -7.68 -2.11
N CYS A 42 -4.80 -6.38 -2.24
CA CYS A 42 -5.70 -5.49 -2.98
C CYS A 42 -5.88 -5.94 -4.44
N LEU A 43 -4.79 -6.31 -5.12
CA LEU A 43 -4.84 -6.83 -6.48
C LEU A 43 -5.63 -8.15 -6.57
N LEU A 44 -5.38 -9.08 -5.65
CA LEU A 44 -6.08 -10.36 -5.58
C LEU A 44 -7.59 -10.14 -5.37
N VAL A 45 -7.95 -9.30 -4.41
CA VAL A 45 -9.35 -8.97 -4.15
C VAL A 45 -9.98 -8.35 -5.40
N LYS A 46 -9.31 -7.39 -6.04
CA LYS A 46 -9.78 -6.77 -7.30
C LYS A 46 -10.04 -7.81 -8.39
N GLN A 47 -9.12 -8.76 -8.57
CA GLN A 47 -9.28 -9.84 -9.54
C GLN A 47 -10.49 -10.74 -9.20
N ASN A 48 -10.69 -11.06 -7.93
CA ASN A 48 -11.80 -11.89 -7.47
C ASN A 48 -13.16 -11.18 -7.58
N VAL A 49 -13.24 -9.87 -7.36
CA VAL A 49 -14.51 -9.12 -7.45
C VAL A 49 -14.88 -8.69 -8.86
N ALA A 50 -13.92 -8.57 -9.79
CA ALA A 50 -14.18 -8.20 -11.18
C ALA A 50 -15.30 -9.01 -11.87
N PRO A 51 -15.34 -10.35 -11.81
CA PRO A 51 -16.43 -11.11 -12.42
C PRO A 51 -17.79 -10.87 -11.74
N LEU A 52 -17.80 -10.66 -10.42
CA LEU A 52 -19.03 -10.36 -9.69
C LEU A 52 -19.59 -9.00 -10.10
N GLN A 53 -18.73 -7.99 -10.18
CA GLN A 53 -19.07 -6.66 -10.66
C GLN A 53 -19.61 -6.70 -12.10
N ALA A 54 -19.00 -7.49 -12.99
CA ALA A 54 -19.48 -7.68 -14.35
C ALA A 54 -20.87 -8.36 -14.39
N ASN A 55 -21.11 -9.34 -13.53
CA ASN A 55 -22.42 -10.01 -13.45
C ASN A 55 -23.53 -9.06 -12.96
N GLU A 56 -23.24 -8.27 -11.93
CA GLU A 56 -24.18 -7.25 -11.43
C GLU A 56 -24.49 -6.20 -12.51
N ALA A 57 -23.45 -5.70 -13.20
CA ALA A 57 -23.60 -4.75 -14.30
C ALA A 57 -24.48 -5.32 -15.43
N ASN A 58 -24.26 -6.58 -15.82
CA ASN A 58 -25.08 -7.26 -16.82
C ASN A 58 -26.54 -7.44 -16.37
N THR A 59 -26.77 -7.71 -15.08
CA THR A 59 -28.11 -7.85 -14.52
C THR A 59 -28.86 -6.53 -14.55
N ILE A 60 -28.20 -5.41 -14.22
CA ILE A 60 -28.77 -4.07 -14.33
C ILE A 60 -29.11 -3.76 -15.79
N LEU A 61 -28.19 -4.02 -16.72
CA LEU A 61 -28.40 -3.78 -18.15
C LEU A 61 -29.63 -4.53 -18.68
N LYS A 62 -29.81 -5.80 -18.29
CA LYS A 62 -30.98 -6.60 -18.67
C LYS A 62 -32.30 -6.08 -18.10
N LYS A 63 -32.28 -5.38 -16.95
CA LYS A 63 -33.50 -4.77 -16.37
C LYS A 63 -33.86 -3.44 -17.00
N CYS A 64 -32.91 -2.79 -17.68
CA CYS A 64 -33.13 -1.55 -18.41
C CYS A 64 -33.58 -1.78 -19.86
N GLN A 65 -33.60 -3.03 -20.32
CA GLN A 65 -34.21 -3.48 -21.58
C GLN A 65 -35.64 -3.97 -21.31
#